data_AF-A0A964R9D5-F1
#
_entry.id   AF-A0A964R9D5-F1
#
_cell.length_a   1.000
_cell.length_b   1.000
_cell.length_c   1.000
_cell.angle_alpha   90.00
_cell.angle_beta   90.00
_cell.angle_gamma   90.00
#
_symmetry.space_group_name_H-M   'P 1'
#
loop_
_entity.id
_entity.type
_entity.pdbx_description
1 polymer ?
#
loop_
_entity_poly.entity_id
_entity_poly.type
_entity_poly.pdbx_seq_one_letter_code
_entity_poly.pdbx_strand_id
1 'polypeptide(L)'
;MTQRTCCLSEWQSLGWIGALCLSVAGLGAGTPALSQSGGGRHPLTTEHVDLKVVISPEGTNLLQVVLLDHLRFTNRISSQTVIRVPEAAQLTIPPGFETLGPVDSALWVLPASQDPRLLFLGLNTEGLKLSPQVLDLFVRRIEGPAHFCVWQFDGTGGLALTVQSRDGLTEMDRLGLPVGAHQHHNLGFSAPGLTTVWLQARAQLNGTNVWSAETPILFSVEPLPESLPILGSPRLGGPGNLDFSLSGTPGKTTYLETSPDLLHWDAVGTVTPGFDPVTVTVPVGSSSPNRFYRAR
;
A
#
# COMPACT_ATOMS: atom_id res chain seq x y z
N MET A 1 -27.09 64.95 -38.84
CA MET A 1 -27.86 64.69 -40.06
C MET A 1 -27.70 63.22 -40.42
N THR A 2 -28.64 62.36 -40.02
CA THR A 2 -29.80 61.83 -40.79
C THR A 2 -29.48 60.51 -41.51
N GLN A 3 -29.77 59.40 -40.81
CA GLN A 3 -30.64 58.26 -41.20
C GLN A 3 -30.77 57.77 -42.67
N ARG A 4 -30.93 56.43 -42.80
CA ARG A 4 -31.67 55.62 -43.83
C ARG A 4 -30.84 55.06 -45.02
N THR A 5 -30.99 53.82 -45.54
CA THR A 5 -31.90 52.66 -45.33
C THR A 5 -31.43 51.44 -46.16
N CYS A 6 -31.84 50.23 -45.73
CA CYS A 6 -32.21 48.98 -46.47
C CYS A 6 -31.19 48.32 -47.43
N CYS A 7 -31.07 46.99 -47.55
CA CYS A 7 -31.98 45.88 -47.26
C CYS A 7 -31.13 44.60 -47.07
N LEU A 8 -31.44 43.76 -46.07
CA LEU A 8 -30.89 42.40 -45.93
C LEU A 8 -32.06 41.42 -45.91
N SER A 9 -32.08 40.51 -46.88
CA SER A 9 -32.90 39.31 -46.89
C SER A 9 -32.21 38.21 -46.07
N GLU A 10 -33.06 37.43 -45.42
CA GLU A 10 -32.83 36.30 -44.53
C GLU A 10 -31.85 35.25 -45.07
N TRP A 11 -31.18 34.51 -44.16
CA TRP A 11 -31.25 33.04 -44.02
C TRP A 11 -30.47 32.61 -42.76
N GLN A 12 -31.24 32.41 -41.69
CA GLN A 12 -31.11 31.46 -40.57
C GLN A 12 -29.70 31.01 -40.10
N SER A 13 -29.30 31.54 -38.94
CA SER A 13 -28.33 30.94 -38.01
C SER A 13 -29.07 30.36 -36.80
N LEU A 14 -28.86 29.07 -36.52
CA LEU A 14 -29.18 28.47 -35.22
C LEU A 14 -27.86 28.03 -34.57
N GLY A 15 -27.11 29.03 -34.11
CA GLY A 15 -26.05 28.84 -33.12
C GLY A 15 -26.69 28.76 -31.74
N TRP A 16 -26.74 27.56 -31.18
CA TRP A 16 -27.11 27.36 -29.79
C TRP A 16 -26.07 28.01 -28.89
N ILE A 17 -26.45 29.10 -28.24
CA ILE A 17 -25.74 29.65 -27.08
C ILE A 17 -25.91 28.61 -25.98
N GLY A 18 -24.84 27.85 -25.70
CA GLY A 18 -24.75 27.03 -24.51
C GLY A 18 -24.78 27.93 -23.28
N ALA A 19 -25.96 28.13 -22.71
CA ALA A 19 -26.12 28.71 -21.39
C ALA A 19 -25.47 27.75 -20.39
N LEU A 20 -24.27 28.11 -19.93
CA LEU A 20 -23.64 27.50 -18.77
C LEU A 20 -24.50 27.89 -17.55
N CYS A 21 -25.51 27.08 -17.24
CA CYS A 21 -26.13 27.11 -15.92
C CYS A 21 -25.08 26.62 -14.92
N LEU A 22 -24.31 27.54 -14.36
CA LEU A 22 -23.81 27.34 -12.99
C LEU A 22 -25.05 27.26 -12.11
N SER A 23 -25.53 26.04 -11.89
CA SER A 23 -26.28 25.79 -10.67
C SER A 23 -25.27 26.00 -9.54
N VAL A 24 -25.37 27.16 -8.90
CA VAL A 24 -24.92 27.28 -7.52
C VAL A 24 -25.87 26.38 -6.74
N ALA A 25 -25.55 25.09 -6.71
CA ALA A 25 -26.14 24.19 -5.74
C ALA A 25 -25.97 24.89 -4.39
N GLY A 26 -27.10 25.16 -3.74
CA GLY A 26 -27.14 25.98 -2.55
C GLY A 26 -26.05 25.57 -1.59
N LEU A 27 -25.31 26.56 -1.08
CA LEU A 27 -24.61 26.45 0.19
C LEU A 27 -25.67 26.22 1.27
N GLY A 28 -26.21 25.00 1.33
CA GLY A 28 -26.75 24.49 2.57
C GLY A 28 -25.60 24.56 3.56
N ALA A 29 -25.80 25.26 4.67
CA ALA A 29 -24.95 25.11 5.83
C ALA A 29 -25.08 23.64 6.27
N GLY A 30 -24.27 22.77 5.66
CA GLY A 30 -24.12 21.41 6.12
C GLY A 30 -23.73 21.48 7.58
N THR A 31 -24.42 20.73 8.43
CA THR A 31 -23.90 20.43 9.76
C THR A 31 -22.46 20.00 9.58
N PRO A 32 -21.50 20.65 10.25
CA PRO A 32 -20.11 20.30 10.04
C PRO A 32 -19.98 18.83 10.46
N ALA A 33 -19.49 18.01 9.53
CA ALA A 33 -19.44 16.56 9.66
C ALA A 33 -18.01 16.09 9.93
N LEU A 34 -17.90 14.96 10.61
CA LEU A 34 -16.67 14.20 10.72
C LEU A 34 -16.07 13.98 9.33
N SER A 35 -14.78 14.25 9.17
CA SER A 35 -14.05 13.91 7.95
C SER A 35 -12.76 13.19 8.26
N GLN A 36 -12.33 12.35 7.32
CA GLN A 36 -11.10 11.57 7.41
C GLN A 36 -10.23 11.92 6.21
N SER A 37 -8.94 12.15 6.46
CA SER A 37 -7.93 12.41 5.44
C SER A 37 -6.61 11.72 5.78
N GLY A 38 -5.75 11.57 4.79
CA GLY A 38 -4.50 10.80 4.90
C GLY A 38 -4.42 9.76 3.79
N GLY A 39 -3.24 9.63 3.19
CA GLY A 39 -3.00 8.69 2.10
C GLY A 39 -2.97 7.27 2.64
N GLY A 40 -4.13 6.61 2.68
CA GLY A 40 -4.17 5.17 2.86
C GLY A 40 -3.31 4.51 1.79
N ARG A 41 -2.46 3.56 2.19
CA ARG A 41 -1.68 2.79 1.23
C ARG A 41 -2.61 2.13 0.23
N HIS A 42 -2.23 2.19 -1.05
CA HIS A 42 -2.96 1.51 -2.10
C HIS A 42 -2.79 -0.02 -1.94
N PRO A 43 -3.86 -0.78 -1.70
CA PRO A 43 -3.76 -2.21 -1.59
C PRO A 43 -3.66 -2.85 -2.97
N LEU A 44 -2.65 -3.68 -3.15
CA LEU A 44 -2.52 -4.62 -4.24
C LEU A 44 -3.05 -5.98 -3.77
N THR A 45 -3.94 -6.61 -4.54
CA THR A 45 -4.79 -7.70 -4.07
C THR A 45 -4.65 -8.98 -4.89
N THR A 46 -5.01 -8.97 -6.17
CA THR A 46 -4.99 -10.17 -7.03
C THR A 46 -4.34 -9.92 -8.40
N GLU A 47 -3.84 -8.70 -8.65
CA GLU A 47 -3.16 -8.41 -9.91
C GLU A 47 -1.76 -9.03 -9.97
N HIS A 48 -1.20 -9.05 -11.18
CA HIS A 48 0.22 -9.35 -11.39
C HIS A 48 1.04 -8.09 -11.06
N VAL A 49 1.92 -8.21 -10.08
CA VAL A 49 2.77 -7.13 -9.60
C VAL A 49 4.21 -7.60 -9.65
N ASP A 50 5.14 -6.76 -10.12
CA ASP A 50 6.56 -7.10 -10.05
C ASP A 50 7.31 -6.20 -9.07
N LEU A 51 8.20 -6.80 -8.28
CA LEU A 51 9.34 -6.10 -7.72
C LEU A 51 10.32 -5.83 -8.85
N LYS A 52 10.25 -4.61 -9.40
CA LYS A 52 11.03 -4.20 -10.56
C LYS A 52 12.25 -3.40 -10.14
N VAL A 53 13.42 -3.78 -10.66
CA VAL A 53 14.63 -2.96 -10.52
C VAL A 53 14.77 -2.03 -11.72
N VAL A 54 14.90 -0.74 -11.45
CA VAL A 54 15.09 0.31 -12.47
C VAL A 54 16.36 1.12 -12.20
N ILE A 55 16.84 1.83 -13.22
CA ILE A 55 17.86 2.88 -13.03
C ILE A 55 17.15 4.12 -12.46
N SER A 56 17.73 4.71 -11.42
CA SER A 56 17.28 5.96 -10.81
C SER A 56 18.32 7.05 -11.07
N PRO A 57 18.28 7.74 -12.22
CA PRO A 57 19.30 8.74 -12.56
C PRO A 57 19.22 9.99 -11.67
N GLU A 58 18.07 10.23 -11.05
CA GLU A 58 17.83 11.37 -10.15
C GLU A 58 18.03 10.99 -8.67
N GLY A 59 18.27 9.70 -8.37
CA GLY A 59 18.50 9.20 -7.03
C GLY A 59 19.95 9.33 -6.58
N THR A 60 20.17 9.34 -5.26
CA THR A 60 21.52 9.21 -4.69
C THR A 60 22.14 7.82 -4.94
N ASN A 61 21.29 6.83 -5.24
CA ASN A 61 21.63 5.47 -5.61
C ASN A 61 21.28 5.24 -7.08
N LEU A 62 22.13 4.53 -7.82
CA LEU A 62 21.91 4.28 -9.26
C LEU A 62 20.72 3.35 -9.51
N LEU A 63 20.42 2.43 -8.60
CA LEU A 63 19.30 1.50 -8.72
C LEU A 63 18.14 1.93 -7.83
N GLN A 64 16.93 1.50 -8.19
CA GLN A 64 15.74 1.64 -7.37
C GLN A 64 14.87 0.39 -7.53
N VAL A 65 14.26 -0.04 -6.43
CA VAL A 65 13.22 -1.07 -6.43
C VAL A 65 11.86 -0.36 -6.44
N VAL A 66 10.99 -0.73 -7.37
CA VAL A 66 9.62 -0.22 -7.50
C VAL A 66 8.62 -1.38 -7.64
N LEU A 67 7.34 -1.12 -7.39
CA LEU A 67 6.28 -2.09 -7.64
C LEU A 67 5.63 -1.80 -9.00
N LEU A 68 5.86 -2.63 -10.00
CA LEU A 68 5.18 -2.52 -11.29
C LEU A 68 3.83 -3.23 -11.22
N ASP A 69 2.76 -2.45 -11.19
CA ASP A 69 1.38 -2.94 -11.30
C ASP A 69 1.05 -3.17 -12.79
N HIS A 70 0.94 -4.44 -13.21
CA HIS A 70 0.65 -4.80 -14.61
C HIS A 70 -0.79 -4.52 -15.02
N LEU A 71 -1.72 -4.44 -14.06
CA LEU A 71 -3.12 -4.11 -14.38
C LEU A 71 -3.24 -2.66 -14.87
N ARG A 72 -2.42 -1.77 -14.31
CA ARG A 72 -2.41 -0.33 -14.64
C ARG A 72 -1.19 0.12 -15.44
N PHE A 73 -0.23 -0.78 -15.68
CA PHE A 73 1.06 -0.50 -16.31
C PHE A 73 1.77 0.70 -15.68
N THR A 74 1.78 0.75 -14.35
CA THR A 74 2.35 1.88 -13.60
C THR A 74 3.29 1.42 -12.51
N ASN A 75 4.36 2.17 -12.31
CA ASN A 75 5.25 1.97 -11.17
C ASN A 75 4.67 2.67 -9.95
N ARG A 76 4.49 1.92 -8.87
CA ARG A 76 4.00 2.41 -7.59
C ARG A 76 5.15 2.57 -6.60
N ILE A 77 5.04 3.61 -5.79
CA ILE A 77 5.97 3.89 -4.70
C ILE A 77 5.66 2.94 -3.55
N SER A 78 6.66 2.23 -3.05
CA SER A 78 6.47 1.18 -2.04
C SER A 78 5.92 1.71 -0.71
N SER A 79 6.32 2.94 -0.30
CA SER A 79 5.84 3.57 0.92
C SER A 79 4.36 3.95 0.91
N GLN A 80 3.74 3.99 -0.27
CA GLN A 80 2.32 4.29 -0.46
C GLN A 80 1.52 3.07 -0.92
N THR A 81 2.12 1.88 -0.85
CA THR A 81 1.54 0.64 -1.37
C THR A 81 1.62 -0.45 -0.32
N VAL A 82 0.67 -1.38 -0.34
CA VAL A 82 0.68 -2.58 0.49
C VAL A 82 0.29 -3.78 -0.37
N ILE A 83 0.99 -4.89 -0.20
CA ILE A 83 0.68 -6.15 -0.86
C ILE A 83 -0.19 -6.98 0.07
N ARG A 84 -1.41 -7.30 -0.34
CA ARG A 84 -2.32 -8.13 0.44
C ARG A 84 -2.02 -9.61 0.23
N VAL A 85 -1.84 -10.34 1.33
CA VAL A 85 -1.75 -11.79 1.36
C VAL A 85 -3.00 -12.30 2.09
N PRO A 86 -4.05 -12.70 1.37
CA PRO A 86 -5.34 -13.02 1.99
C PRO A 86 -5.29 -14.29 2.84
N GLU A 87 -6.27 -14.49 3.71
CA GLU A 87 -6.44 -15.75 4.47
C GLU A 87 -6.53 -16.98 3.55
N ALA A 88 -7.08 -16.83 2.34
CA ALA A 88 -7.11 -17.88 1.32
C ALA A 88 -5.72 -18.34 0.82
N ALA A 89 -4.65 -17.60 1.13
CA ALA A 89 -3.27 -17.99 0.87
C ALA A 89 -2.70 -18.93 1.94
N GLN A 90 -3.42 -19.16 3.04
CA GLN A 90 -2.98 -20.01 4.13
C GLN A 90 -2.96 -21.47 3.69
N LEU A 91 -1.83 -22.12 3.92
CA LEU A 91 -1.60 -23.55 3.79
C LEU A 91 -1.18 -24.10 5.15
N THR A 92 -1.33 -25.41 5.31
CA THR A 92 -0.75 -26.17 6.43
C THR A 92 0.52 -26.85 5.95
N ILE A 93 1.62 -26.70 6.67
CA ILE A 93 2.91 -27.31 6.31
C ILE A 93 2.81 -28.84 6.46
N PRO A 94 2.95 -29.63 5.38
CA PRO A 94 2.88 -31.08 5.47
C PRO A 94 4.24 -31.68 5.93
N PRO A 95 4.26 -32.96 6.38
CA PRO A 95 5.51 -33.67 6.61
C PRO A 95 6.43 -33.66 5.38
N GLY A 96 7.75 -33.53 5.59
CA GLY A 96 8.76 -33.43 4.52
C GLY A 96 9.07 -32.00 4.07
N PHE A 97 8.38 -30.99 4.62
CA PHE A 97 8.58 -29.56 4.33
C PHE A 97 9.00 -28.75 5.56
N GLU A 98 9.65 -29.40 6.53
CA GLU A 98 10.04 -28.83 7.82
C GLU A 98 11.02 -27.65 7.68
N THR A 99 11.71 -27.56 6.53
CA THR A 99 12.56 -26.41 6.18
C THR A 99 11.77 -25.11 6.09
N LEU A 100 10.47 -25.15 5.75
CA LEU A 100 9.60 -23.98 5.73
C LEU A 100 9.10 -23.61 7.13
N GLY A 101 8.96 -24.58 8.03
CA GLY A 101 8.48 -24.39 9.40
C GLY A 101 8.00 -25.70 10.03
N PRO A 102 7.51 -25.68 11.28
CA PRO A 102 7.00 -26.88 11.94
C PRO A 102 5.87 -27.53 11.12
N VAL A 103 5.84 -28.86 11.07
CA VAL A 103 4.70 -29.62 10.51
C VAL A 103 3.40 -29.19 11.18
N ASP A 104 2.31 -29.17 10.42
CA ASP A 104 0.96 -28.76 10.83
C ASP A 104 0.81 -27.29 11.23
N SER A 105 1.88 -26.48 11.15
CA SER A 105 1.79 -25.03 11.33
C SER A 105 1.29 -24.32 10.06
N ALA A 106 0.75 -23.11 10.24
CA ALA A 106 0.25 -22.30 9.14
C ALA A 106 1.37 -21.57 8.40
N LEU A 107 1.23 -21.48 7.07
CA LEU A 107 2.09 -20.70 6.20
C LEU A 107 1.24 -20.00 5.13
N TRP A 108 1.36 -18.69 4.99
CA TRP A 108 0.67 -17.94 3.94
C TRP A 108 1.56 -17.80 2.73
N VAL A 109 1.12 -18.34 1.58
CA VAL A 109 1.97 -18.49 0.40
C VAL A 109 1.45 -17.65 -0.77
N LEU A 110 2.31 -16.77 -1.29
CA LEU A 110 2.15 -16.25 -2.65
C LEU A 110 2.92 -17.18 -3.60
N PRO A 111 2.24 -17.93 -4.47
CA PRO A 111 2.86 -18.99 -5.26
C PRO A 111 3.65 -18.47 -6.47
N ALA A 112 4.67 -19.24 -6.86
CA ALA A 112 5.44 -19.01 -8.09
C ALA A 112 4.62 -19.26 -9.37
N SER A 113 3.54 -20.03 -9.26
CA SER A 113 2.56 -20.24 -10.33
C SER A 113 1.31 -19.43 -10.04
N GLN A 114 0.74 -18.79 -11.06
CA GLN A 114 -0.40 -17.90 -10.88
C GLN A 114 -1.63 -18.64 -10.35
N ASP A 115 -2.13 -18.19 -9.20
CA ASP A 115 -3.49 -18.49 -8.73
C ASP A 115 -4.32 -17.20 -8.87
N PRO A 116 -5.40 -17.18 -9.67
CA PRO A 116 -6.19 -15.97 -9.91
C PRO A 116 -6.88 -15.41 -8.65
N ARG A 117 -6.90 -16.15 -7.55
CA ARG A 117 -7.44 -15.70 -6.26
C ARG A 117 -6.42 -14.95 -5.41
N LEU A 118 -5.13 -14.99 -5.79
CA LEU A 118 -4.01 -14.43 -5.04
C LEU A 118 -3.25 -13.40 -5.90
N LEU A 119 -2.55 -12.48 -5.25
CA LEU A 119 -1.60 -11.60 -5.92
C LEU A 119 -0.49 -12.44 -6.56
N PHE A 120 -0.18 -12.17 -7.83
CA PHE A 120 0.92 -12.84 -8.52
C PHE A 120 2.15 -11.96 -8.51
N LEU A 121 3.10 -12.26 -7.61
CA LEU A 121 4.30 -11.45 -7.43
C LEU A 121 5.44 -11.96 -8.32
N GLY A 122 5.96 -11.09 -9.19
CA GLY A 122 7.15 -11.34 -10.01
C GLY A 122 8.37 -10.55 -9.53
N LEU A 123 9.53 -10.99 -10.00
CA LEU A 123 10.82 -10.29 -9.89
C LEU A 123 11.24 -9.91 -11.30
N ASN A 124 11.37 -8.60 -11.55
CA ASN A 124 11.53 -8.08 -12.91
C ASN A 124 12.76 -7.19 -13.04
N THR A 125 13.62 -7.53 -14.01
CA THR A 125 14.77 -6.71 -14.43
C THR A 125 14.71 -6.36 -15.92
N GLU A 126 13.57 -6.57 -16.57
CA GLU A 126 13.33 -6.22 -17.96
C GLU A 126 13.43 -4.70 -18.16
N GLY A 127 14.14 -4.32 -19.22
CA GLY A 127 14.43 -2.92 -19.53
C GLY A 127 15.57 -2.29 -18.71
N LEU A 128 16.20 -3.04 -17.79
CA LEU A 128 17.39 -2.58 -17.08
C LEU A 128 18.60 -2.58 -18.03
N LYS A 129 19.03 -1.39 -18.45
CA LYS A 129 20.16 -1.21 -19.39
C LYS A 129 21.49 -1.09 -18.66
N LEU A 130 21.87 -2.14 -17.94
CA LEU A 130 23.16 -2.24 -17.27
C LEU A 130 23.92 -3.47 -17.80
N SER A 131 25.26 -3.42 -17.78
CA SER A 131 26.13 -4.54 -18.19
C SER A 131 26.53 -5.58 -17.12
N PRO A 132 25.79 -5.86 -16.02
CA PRO A 132 25.97 -7.07 -15.22
C PRO A 132 25.14 -8.22 -15.80
N GLN A 133 25.65 -9.45 -15.73
CA GLN A 133 24.90 -10.64 -16.14
C GLN A 133 23.86 -11.07 -15.08
N VAL A 134 24.14 -10.82 -13.79
CA VAL A 134 23.28 -11.15 -12.66
C VAL A 134 23.30 -10.00 -11.65
N LEU A 135 22.11 -9.61 -11.19
CA LEU A 135 21.85 -8.67 -10.11
C LEU A 135 21.46 -9.44 -8.84
N ASP A 136 21.84 -8.94 -7.67
CA ASP A 136 21.40 -9.51 -6.40
C ASP A 136 20.27 -8.67 -5.80
N LEU A 137 19.17 -9.33 -5.41
CA LEU A 137 18.11 -8.74 -4.61
C LEU A 137 18.16 -9.35 -3.21
N PHE A 138 18.68 -8.58 -2.26
CA PHE A 138 18.85 -9.00 -0.88
C PHE A 138 17.59 -8.76 -0.05
N VAL A 139 17.34 -9.63 0.91
CA VAL A 139 16.45 -9.35 2.04
C VAL A 139 17.31 -8.92 3.22
N ARG A 140 17.22 -7.64 3.58
CA ARG A 140 18.10 -7.02 4.59
C ARG A 140 17.53 -7.05 6.00
N ARG A 141 16.21 -6.88 6.11
CA ARG A 141 15.50 -6.83 7.39
C ARG A 141 14.05 -7.23 7.21
N ILE A 142 13.51 -7.90 8.23
CA ILE A 142 12.08 -8.13 8.38
C ILE A 142 11.60 -7.41 9.64
N GLU A 143 10.46 -6.73 9.54
CA GLU A 143 9.78 -6.11 10.69
C GLU A 143 8.32 -6.56 10.70
N GLY A 144 7.84 -7.05 11.84
CA GLY A 144 6.48 -7.58 11.95
C GLY A 144 6.47 -8.98 12.56
N PRO A 145 5.29 -9.61 12.65
CA PRO A 145 5.12 -10.88 13.35
C PRO A 145 5.60 -12.10 12.56
N ALA A 146 5.71 -12.00 11.22
CA ALA A 146 6.04 -13.15 10.40
C ALA A 146 7.55 -13.31 10.17
N HIS A 147 8.01 -14.56 10.20
CA HIS A 147 9.18 -14.94 9.43
C HIS A 147 8.83 -15.02 7.94
N PHE A 148 9.81 -14.72 7.11
CA PHE A 148 9.70 -14.63 5.66
C PHE A 148 10.65 -15.63 5.01
N CYS A 149 10.17 -16.32 3.98
CA CYS A 149 10.99 -17.23 3.20
C CYS A 149 10.66 -17.16 1.72
N VAL A 150 11.66 -17.49 0.89
CA VAL A 150 11.54 -17.56 -0.57
C VAL A 150 12.12 -18.89 -1.04
N TRP A 151 11.37 -19.63 -1.85
CA TRP A 151 11.84 -20.92 -2.37
C TRP A 151 11.29 -21.22 -3.77
N GLN A 152 11.91 -22.22 -4.39
CA GLN A 152 11.37 -22.93 -5.54
C GLN A 152 11.41 -24.44 -5.29
N PHE A 153 10.69 -25.18 -6.12
CA PHE A 153 10.91 -26.63 -6.22
C PHE A 153 12.06 -26.88 -7.18
N ASP A 154 13.04 -27.70 -6.78
CA ASP A 154 13.94 -28.30 -7.75
C ASP A 154 13.13 -29.30 -8.59
N GLY A 155 13.53 -29.53 -9.84
CA GLY A 155 12.77 -30.37 -10.78
C GLY A 155 12.59 -31.84 -10.35
N THR A 156 13.06 -32.23 -9.17
CA THR A 156 12.89 -33.56 -8.57
C THR A 156 11.88 -33.58 -7.42
N GLY A 157 11.24 -32.45 -7.12
CA GLY A 157 10.28 -32.29 -6.04
C GLY A 157 10.91 -31.88 -4.70
N GLY A 158 12.23 -31.68 -4.67
CA GLY A 158 12.92 -31.11 -3.52
C GLY A 158 12.69 -29.60 -3.40
N LEU A 159 12.88 -29.05 -2.20
CA LEU A 159 12.70 -27.63 -1.93
C LEU A 159 14.04 -26.90 -1.95
N ALA A 160 14.19 -25.95 -2.88
CA ALA A 160 15.34 -25.06 -2.97
C ALA A 160 15.03 -23.73 -2.26
N LEU A 161 15.39 -23.65 -0.98
CA LEU A 161 15.23 -22.45 -0.15
C LEU A 161 16.31 -21.42 -0.51
N THR A 162 15.90 -20.19 -0.83
CA THR A 162 16.79 -19.09 -1.24
C THR A 162 16.94 -18.02 -0.16
N VAL A 163 15.86 -17.76 0.60
CA VAL A 163 15.85 -16.81 1.70
C VAL A 163 15.10 -17.42 2.87
N GLN A 164 15.61 -17.25 4.09
CA GLN A 164 14.92 -17.59 5.32
C GLN A 164 15.25 -16.58 6.41
N SER A 165 14.22 -15.94 6.99
CA SER A 165 14.46 -14.97 8.07
C SER A 165 14.45 -15.59 9.48
N ARG A 166 14.00 -16.86 9.62
CA ARG A 166 13.89 -17.54 10.92
C ARG A 166 15.24 -17.81 11.60
N ASP A 167 16.28 -18.08 10.82
CA ASP A 167 17.65 -18.35 11.29
C ASP A 167 18.56 -17.11 11.25
N GLY A 168 17.99 -15.95 10.97
CA GLY A 168 18.70 -14.67 10.83
C GLY A 168 19.14 -14.42 9.40
N LEU A 169 19.17 -13.13 9.01
CA LEU A 169 19.52 -12.73 7.65
C LEU A 169 21.02 -12.49 7.50
N THR A 170 21.58 -12.97 6.41
CA THR A 170 22.99 -12.84 6.03
C THR A 170 23.14 -12.34 4.59
N GLU A 171 24.38 -12.21 4.10
CA GLU A 171 24.64 -11.89 2.67
C GLU A 171 24.24 -13.04 1.72
N MET A 172 23.89 -14.23 2.24
CA MET A 172 23.40 -15.34 1.44
C MET A 172 21.89 -15.27 1.18
N ASP A 173 21.15 -14.46 1.94
CA ASP A 173 19.71 -14.24 1.79
C ASP A 173 19.42 -13.27 0.64
N ARG A 174 19.67 -13.74 -0.58
CA ARG A 174 19.53 -12.99 -1.82
C ARG A 174 19.03 -13.83 -2.96
N LEU A 175 18.25 -13.20 -3.84
CA LEU A 175 17.89 -13.75 -5.13
C LEU A 175 18.87 -13.24 -6.19
N GLY A 176 19.48 -14.16 -6.94
CA GLY A 176 20.26 -13.83 -8.13
C GLY A 176 19.35 -13.69 -9.35
N LEU A 177 19.19 -12.47 -9.85
CA LEU A 177 18.30 -12.11 -10.94
C LEU A 177 19.11 -11.81 -12.20
N PRO A 178 19.04 -12.65 -13.25
CA PRO A 178 19.65 -12.32 -14.54
C PRO A 178 19.06 -11.01 -15.08
N VAL A 179 19.91 -10.12 -15.60
CA VAL A 179 19.44 -8.86 -16.17
C VAL A 179 18.60 -9.12 -17.42
N GLY A 180 17.44 -8.46 -17.52
CA GLY A 180 16.48 -8.68 -18.59
C GLY A 180 15.53 -9.87 -18.35
N ALA A 181 15.52 -10.45 -17.15
CA ALA A 181 14.64 -11.56 -16.81
C ALA A 181 13.38 -11.11 -16.06
N HIS A 182 12.37 -11.97 -16.14
CA HIS A 182 11.15 -11.96 -15.36
C HIS A 182 11.01 -13.35 -14.72
N GLN A 183 10.97 -13.41 -13.39
CA GLN A 183 10.92 -14.67 -12.65
C GLN A 183 9.86 -14.63 -11.55
N HIS A 184 9.36 -15.81 -11.17
CA HIS A 184 8.42 -15.97 -10.06
C HIS A 184 8.98 -16.99 -9.07
N HIS A 185 8.78 -16.71 -7.78
CA HIS A 185 9.19 -17.57 -6.68
C HIS A 185 8.03 -17.74 -5.72
N ASN A 186 8.06 -18.80 -4.91
CA ASN A 186 7.12 -18.93 -3.82
C ASN A 186 7.61 -18.05 -2.66
N LEU A 187 6.73 -17.24 -2.11
CA LEU A 187 7.00 -16.43 -0.93
C LEU A 187 6.09 -16.91 0.21
N GLY A 188 6.64 -17.07 1.41
CA GLY A 188 5.93 -17.60 2.57
C GLY A 188 6.06 -16.70 3.78
N PHE A 189 4.95 -16.54 4.50
CA PHE A 189 4.87 -15.82 5.78
C PHE A 189 4.39 -16.75 6.89
N SER A 190 5.08 -16.78 8.03
CA SER A 190 4.78 -17.73 9.11
C SER A 190 3.70 -17.28 10.10
N ALA A 191 3.24 -16.03 10.01
CA ALA A 191 2.25 -15.47 10.91
C ALA A 191 1.41 -14.39 10.21
N PRO A 192 0.17 -14.17 10.63
CA PRO A 192 -0.63 -13.08 10.12
C PRO A 192 -0.25 -11.75 10.77
N GLY A 193 -0.53 -10.64 10.08
CA GLY A 193 -0.27 -9.27 10.48
C GLY A 193 0.48 -8.45 9.43
N LEU A 194 0.83 -7.23 9.81
CA LEU A 194 1.61 -6.33 8.96
C LEU A 194 3.09 -6.70 9.07
N THR A 195 3.68 -7.12 7.95
CA THR A 195 5.10 -7.48 7.86
C THR A 195 5.78 -6.65 6.77
N THR A 196 6.83 -5.91 7.13
CA THR A 196 7.67 -5.17 6.18
C THR A 196 8.91 -5.99 5.85
N VAL A 197 9.12 -6.25 4.56
CA VAL A 197 10.35 -6.84 4.02
C VAL A 197 11.19 -5.71 3.43
N TRP A 198 12.39 -5.50 3.96
CA TRP A 198 13.33 -4.49 3.46
C TRP A 198 14.26 -5.12 2.41
N LEU A 199 14.14 -4.63 1.18
CA LEU A 199 14.87 -5.16 0.03
C LEU A 199 15.97 -4.22 -0.42
N GLN A 200 17.08 -4.77 -0.90
CA GLN A 200 18.15 -3.97 -1.49
C GLN A 200 18.68 -4.65 -2.75
N ALA A 201 18.72 -3.91 -3.87
CA ALA A 201 19.30 -4.39 -5.12
C ALA A 201 20.79 -4.01 -5.19
N ARG A 202 21.62 -4.92 -5.71
CA ARG A 202 23.03 -4.69 -6.03
C ARG A 202 23.35 -5.21 -7.42
N ALA A 203 24.01 -4.40 -8.21
CA ALA A 203 24.63 -4.82 -9.45
C ALA A 203 26.11 -4.45 -9.49
N GLN A 204 26.87 -5.02 -10.42
CA GLN A 204 28.23 -4.56 -10.73
C GLN A 204 28.24 -3.76 -12.02
N LEU A 205 28.84 -2.58 -11.98
CA LEU A 205 29.07 -1.72 -13.14
C LEU A 205 30.55 -1.33 -13.17
N ASN A 206 31.25 -1.73 -14.25
CA ASN A 206 32.68 -1.44 -14.44
C ASN A 206 33.54 -1.84 -13.22
N GLY A 207 33.28 -3.01 -12.63
CA GLY A 207 33.99 -3.53 -11.46
C GLY A 207 33.62 -2.88 -10.12
N THR A 208 32.66 -1.96 -10.09
CA THR A 208 32.18 -1.30 -8.87
C THR A 208 30.75 -1.71 -8.55
N ASN A 209 30.45 -1.91 -7.27
CA ASN A 209 29.08 -2.18 -6.84
C ASN A 209 28.23 -0.90 -6.95
N VAL A 210 27.07 -1.04 -7.58
CA VAL A 210 26.01 -0.04 -7.60
C VAL A 210 24.79 -0.60 -6.90
N TRP A 211 24.09 0.25 -6.16
CA TRP A 211 23.09 -0.19 -5.20
C TRP A 211 21.77 0.53 -5.41
N SER A 212 20.71 -0.03 -4.83
CA SER A 212 19.53 0.73 -4.44
C SER A 212 19.62 1.16 -2.99
N ALA A 213 18.77 2.13 -2.61
CA ALA A 213 18.41 2.27 -1.21
C ALA A 213 17.71 1.00 -0.70
N GLU A 214 17.76 0.75 0.61
CA GLU A 214 16.87 -0.23 1.22
C GLU A 214 15.42 0.22 1.06
N THR A 215 14.62 -0.61 0.40
CA THR A 215 13.25 -0.29 0.01
C THR A 215 12.29 -1.16 0.83
N PRO A 216 11.41 -0.55 1.66
CA PRO A 216 10.43 -1.30 2.43
C PRO A 216 9.28 -1.73 1.54
N ILE A 217 8.93 -3.01 1.56
CA ILE A 217 7.72 -3.57 0.98
C ILE A 217 6.81 -4.05 2.11
N LEU A 218 5.66 -3.39 2.28
CA LEU A 218 4.69 -3.77 3.29
C LEU A 218 3.76 -4.88 2.76
N PHE A 219 3.68 -5.98 3.50
CA PHE A 219 2.72 -7.05 3.31
C PHE A 219 1.66 -7.02 4.40
N SER A 220 0.40 -7.15 4.01
CA SER A 220 -0.75 -7.35 4.89
C SER A 220 -1.14 -8.82 4.85
N VAL A 221 -0.64 -9.61 5.79
CA VAL A 221 -0.94 -11.04 5.89
C VAL A 221 -2.19 -11.23 6.75
N GLU A 222 -3.25 -11.75 6.16
CA GLU A 222 -4.55 -11.83 6.82
C GLU A 222 -4.80 -13.18 7.52
N PRO A 223 -5.57 -13.22 8.62
CA PRO A 223 -6.33 -12.11 9.20
C PRO A 223 -5.47 -11.13 9.99
N LEU A 224 -5.66 -9.83 9.81
CA LEU A 224 -4.90 -8.84 10.59
C LEU A 224 -5.25 -8.96 12.09
N PRO A 225 -4.25 -9.04 12.99
CA PRO A 225 -4.50 -9.05 14.43
C PRO A 225 -5.28 -7.81 14.85
N GLU A 226 -6.30 -8.00 15.68
CA GLU A 226 -7.08 -6.89 16.19
C GLU A 226 -6.23 -6.04 17.16
N SER A 227 -6.19 -4.74 16.89
CA SER A 227 -5.65 -3.73 17.78
C SER A 227 -6.75 -2.77 18.22
N LEU A 228 -6.67 -2.35 19.49
CA LEU A 228 -7.52 -1.28 20.01
C LEU A 228 -7.23 0.00 19.22
N PRO A 229 -8.27 0.78 18.88
CA PRO A 229 -8.06 2.05 18.22
C PRO A 229 -7.33 3.03 19.16
N ILE A 230 -6.32 3.72 18.63
CA ILE A 230 -5.55 4.73 19.36
C ILE A 230 -5.88 6.08 18.74
N LEU A 231 -6.51 6.94 19.55
CA LEU A 231 -6.75 8.32 19.21
C LEU A 231 -5.63 9.18 19.83
N GLY A 232 -4.80 9.78 18.99
CA GLY A 232 -3.73 10.67 19.40
C GLY A 232 -4.24 11.99 19.98
N SER A 233 -3.34 12.76 20.59
CA SER A 233 -3.69 14.06 21.17
C SER A 233 -4.30 15.01 20.13
N PRO A 234 -5.35 15.78 20.50
CA PRO A 234 -5.97 16.74 19.59
C PRO A 234 -4.99 17.81 19.16
N ARG A 235 -5.11 18.22 17.90
CA ARG A 235 -4.45 19.40 17.35
C ARG A 235 -5.53 20.36 16.85
N LEU A 236 -5.25 21.66 16.92
CA LEU A 236 -6.10 22.63 16.25
C LEU A 236 -6.02 22.39 14.74
N GLY A 237 -7.16 22.10 14.13
CA GLY A 237 -7.30 22.03 12.68
C GLY A 237 -7.64 23.39 12.09
N GLY A 238 -8.40 23.40 10.99
CA GLY A 238 -9.01 24.63 10.46
C GLY A 238 -9.98 25.30 11.46
N PRO A 239 -10.49 26.51 11.16
CA PRO A 239 -11.39 27.23 12.04
C PRO A 239 -12.57 26.37 12.51
N GLY A 240 -12.70 26.19 13.84
CA GLY A 240 -13.76 25.39 14.44
C GLY A 240 -13.55 23.87 14.38
N ASN A 241 -12.35 23.38 14.08
CA ASN A 241 -12.06 21.95 13.97
C ASN A 241 -10.91 21.49 14.90
N LEU A 242 -11.03 20.26 15.37
CA LEU A 242 -9.96 19.50 16.00
C LEU A 242 -9.53 18.35 15.11
N ASP A 243 -8.23 18.20 14.91
CA ASP A 243 -7.65 17.08 14.19
C ASP A 243 -7.05 16.07 15.17
N PHE A 244 -7.33 14.80 14.93
CA PHE A 244 -6.78 13.68 15.67
C PHE A 244 -6.04 12.75 14.71
N SER A 245 -4.93 12.17 15.14
CA SER A 245 -4.36 11.01 14.45
C SER A 245 -5.01 9.76 15.02
N LEU A 246 -5.63 8.94 14.18
CA LEU A 246 -6.25 7.67 14.56
C LEU A 246 -5.49 6.51 13.92
N SER A 247 -5.08 5.55 14.74
CA SER A 247 -4.62 4.23 14.27
C SER A 247 -5.49 3.13 14.88
N GLY A 248 -5.41 1.92 14.32
CA GLY A 248 -6.20 0.77 14.75
C GLY A 248 -6.06 -0.36 13.74
N THR A 249 -6.97 -1.34 13.80
CA THR A 249 -6.99 -2.45 12.83
C THR A 249 -7.39 -1.90 11.45
N PRO A 250 -6.53 -2.02 10.41
CA PRO A 250 -6.85 -1.53 9.07
C PRO A 250 -8.17 -2.14 8.55
N GLY A 251 -9.04 -1.30 8.00
CA GLY A 251 -10.33 -1.74 7.46
C GLY A 251 -11.43 -2.01 8.51
N LYS A 252 -11.11 -2.01 9.81
CA LYS A 252 -12.09 -2.21 10.88
C LYS A 252 -12.80 -0.90 11.24
N THR A 253 -14.13 -0.87 11.14
CA THR A 253 -14.92 0.30 11.55
C THR A 253 -14.70 0.60 13.03
N THR A 254 -14.29 1.83 13.31
CA THR A 254 -14.03 2.38 14.65
C THR A 254 -15.05 3.48 14.94
N TYR A 255 -15.64 3.47 16.13
CA TYR A 255 -16.58 4.50 16.56
C TYR A 255 -15.84 5.62 17.28
N LEU A 256 -16.07 6.86 16.84
CA LEU A 256 -15.60 8.05 17.53
C LEU A 256 -16.74 8.63 18.35
N GLU A 257 -16.47 8.88 19.63
CA GLU A 257 -17.45 9.39 20.58
C GLU A 257 -16.91 10.63 21.28
N THR A 258 -17.83 11.50 21.71
CA THR A 258 -17.53 12.72 22.46
C THR A 258 -18.29 12.71 23.79
N SER A 259 -17.72 13.32 24.81
CA SER A 259 -18.38 13.47 26.11
C SER A 259 -18.07 14.83 26.73
N PRO A 260 -19.03 15.51 27.38
CA PRO A 260 -18.76 16.71 28.17
C PRO A 260 -18.27 16.40 29.60
N ASP A 261 -18.51 15.20 30.11
CA ASP A 261 -18.38 14.86 31.54
C ASP A 261 -17.69 13.52 31.82
N LEU A 262 -17.21 12.82 30.79
CA LEU A 262 -16.65 11.45 30.81
C LEU A 262 -17.64 10.34 31.18
N LEU A 263 -18.90 10.66 31.45
CA LEU A 263 -19.94 9.72 31.86
C LEU A 263 -20.91 9.43 30.71
N HIS A 264 -21.37 10.48 30.04
CA HIS A 264 -22.31 10.39 28.92
C HIS A 264 -21.58 10.57 27.61
N TRP A 265 -21.66 9.58 26.73
CA TRP A 265 -20.94 9.53 25.46
C TRP A 265 -21.92 9.56 24.30
N ASP A 266 -21.74 10.54 23.41
CA ASP A 266 -22.50 10.69 22.18
C ASP A 266 -21.65 10.29 20.98
N ALA A 267 -22.28 9.69 19.98
CA ALA A 267 -21.61 9.34 18.74
C ALA A 267 -21.23 10.61 17.95
N VAL A 268 -19.96 10.71 17.56
CA VAL A 268 -19.47 11.70 16.59
C VAL A 268 -19.61 11.14 15.17
N GLY A 269 -19.26 9.86 15.00
CA GLY A 269 -19.35 9.15 13.73
C GLY A 269 -18.45 7.93 13.71
N THR A 270 -18.23 7.38 12.52
CA THR A 270 -17.36 6.21 12.31
C THR A 270 -16.16 6.59 11.46
N VAL A 271 -15.02 5.99 11.78
CA VAL A 271 -13.77 6.11 11.02
C VAL A 271 -13.28 4.71 10.68
N THR A 272 -12.66 4.53 9.51
CA THR A 272 -12.02 3.26 9.16
C THR A 272 -10.51 3.49 9.08
N PRO A 273 -9.72 2.99 10.06
CA PRO A 273 -8.27 3.09 10.02
C PRO A 273 -7.70 2.47 8.74
N GLY A 274 -6.64 3.09 8.21
CA GLY A 274 -5.85 2.54 7.12
C GLY A 274 -4.63 1.76 7.64
N PHE A 275 -3.73 1.40 6.73
CA PHE A 275 -2.44 0.78 7.05
C PHE A 275 -1.45 1.75 7.71
N ASP A 276 -1.64 3.05 7.49
CA ASP A 276 -0.96 4.13 8.22
C ASP A 276 -2.02 4.91 9.04
N PRO A 277 -1.61 5.62 10.11
CA PRO A 277 -2.52 6.47 10.87
C PRO A 277 -3.25 7.48 9.99
N VAL A 278 -4.53 7.66 10.24
CA VAL A 278 -5.41 8.57 9.48
C VAL A 278 -5.66 9.84 10.29
N THR A 279 -5.77 10.97 9.62
CA THR A 279 -6.19 12.21 10.25
C THR A 279 -7.71 12.26 10.28
N VAL A 280 -8.27 12.50 11.45
CA VAL A 280 -9.70 12.61 11.71
C VAL A 280 -10.01 14.02 12.16
N THR A 281 -10.79 14.74 11.37
CA THR A 281 -11.18 16.12 11.66
C THR A 281 -12.59 16.14 12.23
N VAL A 282 -12.70 16.63 13.46
CA VAL A 282 -13.94 16.75 14.21
C VAL A 282 -14.31 18.21 14.39
N PRO A 283 -15.50 18.63 13.95
CA PRO A 283 -16.00 19.96 14.22
C PRO A 283 -16.29 20.19 15.70
N VAL A 284 -15.74 21.27 16.23
CA VAL A 284 -15.98 21.73 17.59
C VAL A 284 -17.29 22.52 17.57
N GLY A 285 -18.39 21.87 17.95
CA GLY A 285 -19.67 22.56 18.17
C GLY A 285 -19.55 23.64 19.24
N SER A 286 -20.34 24.72 19.11
CA SER A 286 -20.24 25.95 19.91
C SER A 286 -20.73 25.86 21.37
N SER A 287 -21.11 24.68 21.87
CA SER A 287 -21.97 24.56 23.06
C SER A 287 -21.32 23.99 24.33
N SER A 288 -20.04 23.62 24.35
CA SER A 288 -19.40 23.13 25.60
C SER A 288 -17.94 23.57 25.73
N PRO A 289 -17.53 24.13 26.89
CA PRO A 289 -16.18 24.64 27.10
C PRO A 289 -15.13 23.51 27.18
N ASN A 290 -15.53 22.31 27.60
CA ASN A 290 -14.68 21.12 27.65
C ASN A 290 -15.35 19.97 26.86
N ARG A 291 -14.56 19.24 26.07
CA ARG A 291 -14.98 18.03 25.38
C ARG A 291 -13.88 16.98 25.46
N PHE A 292 -14.28 15.75 25.75
CA PHE A 292 -13.44 14.57 25.73
C PHE A 292 -13.79 13.72 24.51
N TYR A 293 -12.79 13.07 23.93
CA TYR A 293 -12.96 12.22 22.75
C TYR A 293 -12.35 10.85 23.00
N ARG A 294 -13.00 9.80 22.50
CA ARG A 294 -12.45 8.43 22.51
C ARG A 294 -12.79 7.69 21.23
N ALA A 295 -11.96 6.73 20.89
CA ALA A 295 -12.21 5.76 19.84
C ALA A 295 -12.45 4.37 20.44
N ARG A 296 -13.37 3.59 19.86
CA ARG A 296 -13.65 2.20 20.27
C ARG A 296 -14.01 1.30 19.10
#